data_AF-A0A6C1U4P9-F1
#
_entry.id   AF-A0A6C1U4P9-F1
#
_cell.length_a   1.000
_cell.length_b   1.000
_cell.length_c   1.000
_cell.angle_alpha   90.00
_cell.angle_beta   90.00
_cell.angle_gamma   90.00
#
_symmetry.space_group_name_H-M   'P 1'
#
loop_
_entity.id
_entity.type
_entity.pdbx_description
1 polymer ?
#
loop_
_entity_poly.entity_id
_entity_poly.type
_entity_poly.pdbx_seq_one_letter_code
_entity_poly.pdbx_strand_id
1 'polypeptide(L)' 'KNVWLATDKFTLADIALASHISVMDYVSSFPWEKSKILKEWYSIVKSKPCFREILLERVSGLTPPKHYADLDF' A
#
# COMPACT_ATOMS: atom_id res chain seq x y z
N LYS A 1 -11.47 14.77 8.32
CA LYS A 1 -11.37 14.73 6.84
C LYS A 1 -11.36 13.27 6.46
N ASN A 2 -12.26 12.84 5.57
CA ASN A 2 -12.48 11.42 5.32
C ASN A 2 -11.22 10.78 4.77
N VAL A 3 -10.81 9.68 5.40
CA VAL A 3 -9.55 8.99 5.13
C VAL A 3 -9.63 8.21 3.81
N TRP A 4 -10.83 7.86 3.33
CA TRP A 4 -11.03 6.96 2.19
C TRP A 4 -11.27 7.73 0.88
N LEU A 5 -10.98 7.07 -0.24
CA LEU A 5 -10.94 7.70 -1.58
C LEU A 5 -12.28 8.22 -2.07
N ALA A 6 -13.33 7.40 -1.96
CA ALA A 6 -14.61 7.66 -2.64
C ALA A 6 -15.72 8.09 -1.68
N THR A 7 -15.67 7.64 -0.43
CA THR A 7 -16.76 7.82 0.55
C THR A 7 -16.20 7.99 1.95
N ASP A 8 -17.06 8.07 2.97
CA ASP A 8 -16.67 8.09 4.38
C ASP A 8 -16.34 6.69 4.92
N LYS A 9 -16.44 5.66 4.07
CA LYS A 9 -16.17 4.26 4.36
C LYS A 9 -15.11 3.68 3.41
N PHE A 10 -14.42 2.64 3.87
CA PHE A 10 -13.52 1.83 3.06
C PHE A 10 -14.32 1.08 1.99
N THR A 11 -13.93 1.23 0.72
CA THR A 11 -14.64 0.67 -0.43
C THR A 11 -13.69 -0.09 -1.37
N LEU A 12 -14.26 -0.70 -2.41
CA LEU A 12 -13.48 -1.33 -3.47
C LEU A 12 -12.49 -0.38 -4.15
N ALA A 13 -12.79 0.93 -4.20
CA ALA A 13 -11.88 1.92 -4.76
C ALA A 13 -10.55 1.99 -3.99
N ASP A 14 -10.62 1.89 -2.66
CA ASP A 14 -9.43 1.88 -1.81
C ASP A 14 -8.60 0.60 -2.01
N ILE A 15 -9.28 -0.55 -2.14
CA ILE A 15 -8.64 -1.84 -2.40
C ILE A 15 -7.93 -1.81 -3.75
N ALA A 16 -8.62 -1.37 -4.81
CA ALA A 16 -8.07 -1.32 -6.15
C ALA A 16 -6.81 -0.44 -6.20
N LEU A 17 -6.87 0.77 -5.64
CA LEU A 17 -5.71 1.64 -5.61
C LEU A 17 -4.56 1.05 -4.79
N ALA A 18 -4.86 0.48 -3.61
CA ALA A 18 -3.84 -0.13 -2.77
C ALA A 18 -3.17 -1.33 -3.45
N SER A 19 -3.91 -2.16 -4.18
CA SER A 19 -3.33 -3.26 -4.97
C SER A 19 -2.36 -2.75 -6.03
N HIS A 20 -2.73 -1.71 -6.79
CA HIS A 20 -1.83 -1.12 -7.79
C HIS A 20 -0.58 -0.51 -7.16
N ILE A 21 -0.73 0.23 -6.07
CA ILE A 21 0.39 0.82 -5.35
C ILE A 21 1.29 -0.27 -4.77
N SER A 22 0.73 -1.35 -4.24
CA SER A 22 1.51 -2.48 -3.69
C SER A 22 2.41 -3.11 -4.73
N VAL A 23 1.94 -3.29 -5.96
CA VAL A 23 2.79 -3.79 -7.06
C VAL A 23 3.92 -2.81 -7.37
N MET A 24 3.63 -1.51 -7.41
CA MET A 24 4.64 -0.48 -7.67
C MET A 24 5.66 -0.33 -6.52
N ASP A 25 5.21 -0.50 -5.27
CA ASP A 25 6.03 -0.49 -4.06
C ASP A 25 6.96 -1.71 -4.03
N TYR A 26 6.46 -2.87 -4.43
CA TYR A 26 7.27 -4.10 -4.55
C TYR A 26 8.49 -3.92 -5.47
N VAL A 27 8.32 -3.16 -6.56
CA VAL A 27 9.41 -2.85 -7.51
C VAL A 27 10.17 -1.56 -7.18
N SER A 28 9.97 -0.97 -6.00
CA SER A 28 10.61 0.28 -5.55
C SER A 28 10.40 1.48 -6.49
N SER A 29 9.33 1.48 -7.29
CA SER A 29 9.08 2.54 -8.28
C SER A 29 8.08 3.59 -7.81
N PHE A 30 7.50 3.43 -6.61
CA PHE A 30 6.46 4.32 -6.12
C PHE A 30 7.04 5.57 -5.43
N PRO A 31 6.67 6.80 -5.86
CA PRO A 31 7.27 8.03 -5.36
C PRO A 31 6.58 8.53 -4.07
N TRP A 32 6.81 7.85 -2.95
CA TRP A 32 6.22 8.18 -1.64
C TRP A 32 6.46 9.63 -1.19
N GLU A 33 7.61 10.19 -1.52
CA GLU A 33 7.99 11.58 -1.19
C GLU A 33 7.09 12.64 -1.82
N LYS A 34 6.33 12.31 -2.88
CA LYS A 34 5.47 13.28 -3.56
C LYS A 34 4.18 13.60 -2.82
N SER A 35 3.71 12.72 -1.92
CA SER A 35 2.44 12.91 -1.23
C SER A 35 2.42 12.24 0.13
N LYS A 36 2.51 13.06 1.18
CA LYS A 36 2.39 12.62 2.57
C LYS A 36 0.99 12.06 2.88
N ILE A 37 -0.05 12.65 2.32
CA ILE A 37 -1.45 12.20 2.52
C ILE A 37 -1.64 10.78 1.98
N LEU A 38 -1.06 10.48 0.81
CA LEU A 38 -1.17 9.16 0.21
C LEU A 38 -0.41 8.10 1.00
N LYS A 39 0.75 8.47 1.55
CA LYS A 39 1.55 7.64 2.45
C LYS A 39 0.78 7.28 3.73
N GLU A 40 0.17 8.28 4.38
CA GLU A 40 -0.67 8.09 5.57
C GLU A 40 -1.89 7.18 5.28
N TRP A 41 -2.61 7.44 4.18
CA TRP A 41 -3.72 6.59 3.75
C TRP A 41 -3.29 5.15 3.50
N TYR A 42 -2.19 4.95 2.77
CA TYR A 42 -1.73 3.62 2.41
C TYR A 42 -1.21 2.83 3.61
N SER A 43 -0.54 3.48 4.59
CA SER A 43 -0.16 2.82 5.86
C SER A 43 -1.40 2.26 6.59
N ILE A 44 -2.51 3.00 6.60
CA ILE A 44 -3.79 2.53 7.17
C ILE A 44 -4.35 1.34 6.38
N VAL A 45 -4.27 1.34 5.04
CA VAL A 45 -4.74 0.21 4.22
C VAL A 45 -3.85 -1.03 4.40
N LYS A 46 -2.53 -0.84 4.39
CA LYS A 46 -1.50 -1.88 4.51
C LYS A 46 -1.52 -2.60 5.86
N SER A 47 -1.92 -1.91 6.93
CA SER A 47 -2.06 -2.49 8.26
C SER A 47 -3.27 -3.43 8.42
N LYS A 48 -4.19 -3.48 7.44
CA LYS A 48 -5.35 -4.36 7.51
C LYS A 48 -4.95 -5.85 7.41
N PRO A 49 -5.61 -6.76 8.15
CA PRO A 49 -5.29 -8.20 8.12
C PRO A 49 -5.36 -8.81 6.72
N CYS A 50 -6.28 -8.35 5.86
CA CYS A 50 -6.41 -8.84 4.49
C CYS A 50 -5.20 -8.52 3.59
N PHE A 51 -4.40 -7.51 3.95
CA PHE A 51 -3.24 -7.11 3.17
C PHE A 51 -1.98 -7.92 3.54
N ARG A 52 -1.99 -8.59 4.70
CA ARG A 52 -0.83 -9.33 5.22
C ARG A 52 -0.31 -10.38 4.25
N GLU A 53 -1.21 -11.17 3.65
CA GLU A 53 -0.85 -12.22 2.70
C GLU A 53 -0.11 -11.65 1.47
N ILE A 54 -0.54 -10.48 0.98
CA ILE A 54 0.08 -9.77 -0.16
C ILE A 54 1.50 -9.30 0.18
N LEU A 55 1.73 -8.88 1.43
CA LEU A 55 3.05 -8.43 1.89
C LEU A 55 4.04 -9.58 2.11
N LEU A 56 3.53 -10.77 2.40
CA LEU A 56 4.31 -12.00 2.57
C LEU A 56 4.64 -12.66 1.23
N GLU A 57 3.87 -12.36 0.19
CA GLU A 57 4.12 -12.87 -1.15
C GLU A 57 5.53 -12.47 -1.64
N ARG A 58 6.20 -13.42 -2.28
CA ARG A 58 7.53 -13.24 -2.86
C ARG A 58 7.50 -13.76 -4.29
N VAL A 59 7.85 -12.88 -5.22
CA VAL A 59 7.97 -13.21 -6.65
C VAL A 59 9.41 -13.63 -6.92
N SER A 60 9.60 -14.82 -7.49
CA SER A 60 10.92 -15.34 -7.85
C SER A 60 11.63 -14.38 -8.82
N GLY A 61 12.88 -14.04 -8.51
CA GLY A 61 13.68 -13.13 -9.34
C GLY A 61 13.52 -11.64 -9.00
N LEU A 62 12.64 -11.27 -8.06
CA LEU A 62 12.48 -9.90 -7.60
C LEU A 62 12.63 -9.81 -6.07
N THR A 63 13.57 -8.99 -5.63
CA THR A 63 13.79 -8.72 -4.22
C THR A 63 13.03 -7.44 -3.84
N PRO A 64 11.99 -7.52 -3.00
CA PRO A 64 11.28 -6.33 -2.59
C PRO A 64 12.17 -5.44 -1.71
N PRO A 65 11.93 -4.12 -1.69
CA PRO A 65 12.67 -3.23 -0.81
C PRO A 65 12.40 -3.54 0.66
N LYS A 66 13.35 -3.20 1.54
CA LYS A 66 13.24 -3.47 2.99
C LYS A 66 11.99 -2.85 3.62
N HIS A 67 11.53 -1.70 3.10
CA HIS A 67 10.35 -1.01 3.57
C HIS A 67 9.03 -1.61 3.05
N TYR A 68 9.06 -2.55 2.10
CA TYR A 68 7.84 -3.14 1.53
C TYR A 68 7.00 -3.88 2.58
N ALA A 69 7.64 -4.55 3.55
CA ALA A 69 6.91 -5.20 4.65
C ALA A 69 6.76 -4.29 5.89
N ASP A 70 7.39 -3.13 5.88
CA ASP A 70 7.32 -2.18 6.99
C ASP A 70 5.98 -1.42 6.94
N LEU A 71 5.39 -1.18 8.11
CA LEU A 71 4.13 -0.45 8.25
C LEU A 71 4.36 1.04 8.50
N ASP A 72 5.55 1.41 8.99
CA ASP A 72 5.94 2.78 9.37
C ASP A 72 6.88 3.46 8.35
N PHE A 73 6.96 2.92 7.13
CA PHE A 73 7.82 3.42 6.07
C PHE A 73 7.46 4.84 5.63
#